data_AF-A0AAN0YG85-F1
#
_entry.id   AF-A0AAN0YG85-F1
#
_cell.length_a   1.000
_cell.length_b   1.000
_cell.length_c   1.000
_cell.angle_alpha   90.00
_cell.angle_beta   90.00
_cell.angle_gamma   90.00
#
_symmetry.space_group_name_H-M   'P 1'
#
loop_
_entity.id
_entity.type
_entity.pdbx_description
1 polymer ?
#
loop_
_entity_poly.entity_id
_entity_poly.type
_entity_poly.pdbx_seq_one_letter_code
_entity_poly.pdbx_strand_id
1 'polypeptide(L)'
;MILESLKILISNTTHSINPSFFAAFASAIAACISAYVACQQYTINKYRLKFDLYERRLNIFSAVIKFMVSVRNHPSLLDPEAFYDARLIELDLNTRDATFLFDENTCKYIKKIRKESLDILTIGHSLAEKDLSQHDRDIHAEKKAKKLIWLTNQLEESQNEFSKYLNLGILK
;
A
#
# COMPACT_ATOMS: atom_id res chain seq x y z
N MET A 1 -8.32 6.20 -81.62
CA MET A 1 -7.70 7.52 -81.34
C MET A 1 -8.07 8.06 -79.95
N ILE A 2 -9.36 8.19 -79.59
CA ILE A 2 -9.79 8.72 -78.27
C ILE A 2 -9.31 7.86 -77.08
N LEU A 3 -9.28 6.53 -77.23
CA LEU A 3 -8.83 5.59 -76.19
C LEU A 3 -7.31 5.64 -75.90
N GLU A 4 -6.49 6.02 -76.87
CA GLU A 4 -5.04 6.21 -76.65
C GLU A 4 -4.77 7.55 -75.95
N SER A 5 -5.49 8.60 -76.35
CA SER A 5 -5.42 9.91 -75.71
C SER A 5 -5.82 9.85 -74.23
N LEU A 6 -6.81 9.01 -73.88
CA LEU A 6 -7.25 8.78 -72.49
C LEU A 6 -6.22 7.99 -71.67
N LYS A 7 -5.53 7.01 -72.26
CA LYS A 7 -4.44 6.27 -71.59
C LYS A 7 -3.24 7.15 -71.29
N ILE A 8 -2.89 8.06 -72.20
CA ILE A 8 -1.77 8.99 -72.01
C ILE A 8 -2.10 10.03 -70.93
N LEU A 9 -3.36 10.48 -70.86
CA LEU A 9 -3.79 11.42 -69.83
C LEU A 9 -3.76 10.78 -68.43
N ILE A 10 -4.23 9.54 -68.28
CA ILE A 10 -4.23 8.80 -67.00
C ILE A 10 -2.80 8.38 -66.60
N SER A 11 -1.96 8.00 -67.57
CA SER A 11 -0.55 7.65 -67.33
C SER A 11 0.30 8.84 -66.89
N ASN A 12 -0.06 10.06 -67.30
CA ASN A 12 0.67 11.26 -66.90
C ASN A 12 0.25 11.78 -65.51
N THR A 13 -0.95 11.48 -65.04
CA THR A 13 -1.39 11.87 -63.68
C THR A 13 -0.85 10.95 -62.58
N THR A 14 -0.51 9.70 -62.88
CA THR A 14 0.05 8.75 -61.90
C THR A 14 1.56 8.94 -61.66
N HIS A 15 2.26 9.66 -62.54
CA HIS A 15 3.70 9.93 -62.42
C HIS A 15 4.06 11.18 -61.61
N SER A 16 3.09 11.99 -61.16
CA SER A 16 3.37 13.29 -60.50
C SER A 16 3.32 13.25 -58.97
N ILE A 17 2.85 12.16 -58.35
CA ILE A 17 2.83 12.02 -56.89
C ILE A 17 3.84 10.97 -56.46
N ASN A 18 5.04 11.42 -56.11
CA ASN A 18 6.08 10.55 -55.59
C ASN A 18 5.59 9.85 -54.31
N PRO A 19 5.63 8.51 -54.22
CA PRO A 19 5.17 7.76 -53.04
C PRO A 19 5.96 8.11 -51.76
N SER A 20 7.16 8.68 -51.92
CA SER A 20 7.98 9.19 -50.81
C SER A 20 7.34 10.37 -50.06
N PHE A 21 6.51 11.19 -50.71
CA PHE A 21 5.82 12.30 -50.05
C PHE A 21 4.77 11.81 -49.05
N PHE A 22 3.97 10.81 -49.44
CA PHE A 22 3.00 10.20 -48.54
C PHE A 22 3.67 9.48 -47.36
N ALA A 23 4.78 8.79 -47.62
CA ALA A 23 5.57 8.15 -46.57
C ALA A 23 6.14 9.16 -45.56
N ALA A 24 6.68 10.29 -46.04
CA ALA A 24 7.20 11.35 -45.19
C ALA A 24 6.09 12.00 -44.34
N PHE A 25 4.93 12.29 -44.93
CA PHE A 25 3.80 12.86 -44.20
C PHE A 25 3.23 11.89 -43.16
N ALA A 26 3.07 10.61 -43.53
CA ALA A 26 2.66 9.56 -42.59
C ALA A 26 3.67 9.41 -41.43
N SER A 27 4.98 9.44 -41.72
CA SER A 27 6.01 9.40 -40.70
C SER A 27 5.98 10.62 -39.78
N ALA A 28 5.73 11.82 -40.32
CA ALA A 28 5.63 13.03 -39.52
C ALA A 28 4.40 13.00 -38.58
N ILE A 29 3.25 12.54 -39.09
CA ILE A 29 2.04 12.33 -38.26
C ILE A 29 2.32 11.29 -37.17
N ALA A 30 2.90 10.15 -37.53
CA ALA A 30 3.25 9.11 -36.57
C ALA A 30 4.17 9.64 -35.47
N ALA A 31 5.20 10.41 -35.83
CA ALA A 31 6.10 11.05 -34.87
C ALA A 31 5.37 12.01 -33.92
N CYS A 32 4.46 12.85 -34.43
CA CYS A 32 3.66 13.76 -33.60
C CYS A 32 2.75 12.99 -32.63
N ILE A 33 2.08 11.92 -33.10
CA ILE A 33 1.23 11.07 -32.25
C ILE A 33 2.09 10.38 -31.18
N SER A 34 3.24 9.82 -31.54
CA SER A 34 4.15 9.19 -30.59
C SER A 34 4.65 10.17 -29.53
N ALA A 35 5.02 11.40 -29.92
CA ALA A 35 5.42 12.44 -28.96
C ALA A 35 4.28 12.81 -28.01
N TYR A 36 3.05 12.94 -28.53
CA TYR A 36 1.88 13.23 -27.72
C TYR A 36 1.57 12.10 -26.71
N VAL A 37 1.59 10.84 -27.17
CA VAL A 37 1.38 9.66 -26.31
C VAL A 37 2.47 9.56 -25.23
N ALA A 38 3.74 9.82 -25.58
CA ALA A 38 4.84 9.82 -24.61
C ALA A 38 4.64 10.86 -23.51
N CYS A 39 4.21 12.08 -23.86
CA CYS A 39 3.86 13.13 -22.90
C CYS A 39 2.71 12.71 -21.96
N GLN A 40 1.68 12.04 -22.50
CA GLN A 40 0.61 11.50 -21.67
C GLN A 40 1.08 10.38 -20.75
N GLN A 41 1.88 9.43 -21.25
CA GLN A 41 2.41 8.31 -20.46
C GLN A 41 3.27 8.80 -19.30
N TYR A 42 4.10 9.84 -19.51
CA TYR A 42 4.86 10.45 -18.42
C TYR A 42 3.96 10.96 -17.30
N THR A 43 2.87 11.66 -17.66
CA THR A 43 1.91 12.19 -16.70
C THR A 43 1.18 11.07 -15.95
N ILE A 44 0.71 10.05 -16.67
CA ILE A 44 0.03 8.89 -16.09
C ILE A 44 0.95 8.13 -15.13
N ASN A 45 2.20 7.88 -15.53
CA ASN A 45 3.18 7.17 -14.69
C ASN A 45 3.50 7.93 -13.40
N LYS A 46 3.53 9.26 -13.45
CA LYS A 46 3.70 10.09 -12.25
C LYS A 46 2.53 9.93 -11.27
N TYR A 47 1.30 9.92 -11.75
CA TYR A 47 0.13 9.68 -10.89
C TYR A 47 0.09 8.25 -10.36
N ARG A 48 0.43 7.27 -11.21
CA ARG A 48 0.52 5.86 -10.82
C ARG A 48 1.52 5.64 -9.70
N LEU A 49 2.72 6.23 -9.78
CA LEU A 49 3.71 6.14 -8.71
C LEU A 49 3.19 6.68 -7.37
N LYS A 50 2.46 7.80 -7.38
CA LYS A 50 1.84 8.34 -6.16
C LYS A 50 0.77 7.41 -5.60
N PHE A 51 -0.05 6.85 -6.47
CA PHE A 51 -1.09 5.90 -6.10
C PHE A 51 -0.50 4.61 -5.51
N ASP A 52 0.52 4.03 -6.16
CA ASP A 52 1.20 2.83 -5.70
C ASP A 52 1.85 3.05 -4.31
N LEU A 53 2.47 4.21 -4.08
CA LEU A 53 3.00 4.58 -2.76
C LEU A 53 1.89 4.71 -1.71
N TYR A 54 0.75 5.30 -2.08
CA TYR A 54 -0.39 5.42 -1.19
C TYR A 54 -0.97 4.06 -0.81
N GLU A 55 -1.20 3.16 -1.77
CA GLU A 55 -1.69 1.81 -1.50
C GLU A 55 -0.76 1.03 -0.58
N ARG A 56 0.56 1.10 -0.81
CA ARG A 56 1.54 0.44 0.07
C ARG A 56 1.49 0.97 1.50
N ARG A 57 1.36 2.29 1.68
CA ARG A 57 1.22 2.92 3.01
C ARG A 57 -0.09 2.53 3.68
N LEU A 58 -1.19 2.51 2.92
CA LEU A 58 -2.52 2.12 3.40
C LEU A 58 -2.55 0.65 3.83
N ASN A 59 -1.85 -0.23 3.12
CA ASN A 59 -1.74 -1.65 3.47
C ASN A 59 -1.04 -1.84 4.81
N ILE A 60 0.06 -1.12 5.07
CA ILE A 60 0.76 -1.16 6.37
C ILE A 60 -0.15 -0.64 7.49
N PHE A 61 -0.79 0.51 7.29
CA PHE A 61 -1.74 1.05 8.26
C PHE A 61 -2.85 0.04 8.57
N SER A 62 -3.45 -0.54 7.54
CA SER A 62 -4.51 -1.55 7.66
C SER A 62 -4.04 -2.79 8.42
N ALA A 63 -2.81 -3.25 8.19
CA ALA A 63 -2.22 -4.37 8.91
C ALA A 63 -2.05 -4.05 10.40
N VAL A 64 -1.57 -2.84 10.74
CA VAL A 64 -1.42 -2.38 12.13
C VAL A 64 -2.78 -2.31 12.84
N ILE A 65 -3.82 -1.75 12.19
CA ILE A 65 -5.17 -1.70 12.77
C ILE A 65 -5.75 -3.11 12.96
N LYS A 66 -5.68 -3.96 11.94
CA LYS A 66 -6.17 -5.35 12.00
C LYS A 66 -5.50 -6.12 13.14
N PHE A 67 -4.19 -5.96 13.30
CA PHE A 67 -3.43 -6.56 14.38
C PHE A 67 -3.89 -6.08 15.77
N MET A 68 -4.04 -4.77 15.98
CA MET A 68 -4.51 -4.25 17.27
C MET A 68 -5.91 -4.78 17.63
N VAL A 69 -6.82 -4.82 16.66
CA VAL A 69 -8.18 -5.36 16.85
C VAL A 69 -8.15 -6.85 17.16
N SER A 70 -7.29 -7.62 16.48
CA SER A 70 -7.18 -9.07 16.71
C SER A 70 -6.59 -9.39 18.08
N VAL A 71 -5.63 -8.61 18.58
CA VAL A 71 -5.09 -8.74 19.94
C VAL A 71 -6.14 -8.36 20.98
N ARG A 72 -6.86 -7.26 20.78
CA ARG A 72 -7.93 -6.81 21.69
C ARG A 72 -9.04 -7.85 21.83
N ASN A 73 -9.45 -8.44 20.70
CA ASN A 73 -10.54 -9.42 20.67
C ASN A 73 -10.06 -10.85 20.98
N HIS A 74 -8.80 -11.04 21.37
CA HIS A 74 -8.29 -12.37 21.59
C HIS A 74 -9.05 -13.06 22.73
N PRO A 75 -9.68 -14.22 22.49
CA PRO A 75 -10.17 -15.04 23.57
C PRO A 75 -8.95 -15.42 24.41
N SER A 76 -8.88 -14.81 25.59
CA SER A 76 -7.95 -15.29 26.61
C SER A 76 -8.37 -16.72 26.89
N LEU A 77 -7.38 -17.60 27.07
CA LEU A 77 -7.50 -19.04 27.35
C LEU A 77 -7.24 -19.91 26.12
N LEU A 78 -6.16 -20.70 26.21
CA LEU A 78 -5.91 -21.99 25.55
C LEU A 78 -4.83 -22.07 24.45
N ASP A 79 -4.14 -21.00 24.08
CA ASP A 79 -2.99 -21.15 23.17
C ASP A 79 -1.64 -21.18 23.94
N PRO A 80 -1.03 -22.36 24.14
CA PRO A 80 0.28 -22.49 24.80
C PRO A 80 1.43 -21.87 23.99
N GLU A 81 1.20 -21.44 22.75
CA GLU A 81 2.22 -20.83 21.89
C GLU A 81 2.09 -19.31 21.75
N ALA A 82 1.78 -18.58 22.83
CA ALA A 82 1.68 -17.11 22.82
C ALA A 82 2.94 -16.39 22.28
N PHE A 83 4.12 -17.02 22.31
CA PHE A 83 5.36 -16.50 21.70
C PHE A 83 5.44 -16.69 20.18
N TYR A 84 4.75 -17.69 19.63
CA TYR A 84 4.66 -17.97 18.19
C TYR A 84 3.31 -17.56 17.61
N ASP A 85 2.68 -16.56 18.24
CA ASP A 85 1.41 -16.04 17.78
C ASP A 85 1.52 -15.58 16.32
N ALA A 86 0.79 -16.27 15.43
CA ALA A 86 0.81 -16.02 14.00
C ALA A 86 0.52 -14.54 13.66
N ARG A 87 -0.23 -13.83 14.52
CA ARG A 87 -0.57 -12.41 14.34
C ARG A 87 0.66 -11.50 14.46
N LEU A 88 1.60 -11.84 15.34
CA LEU A 88 2.86 -11.08 15.48
C LEU A 88 3.73 -11.24 14.23
N ILE A 89 3.84 -12.48 13.73
CA ILE A 89 4.58 -12.78 12.50
C ILE A 89 3.91 -12.09 11.30
N GLU A 90 2.59 -12.15 11.20
CA GLU A 90 1.82 -11.48 10.16
C GLU A 90 2.02 -9.97 10.18
N LEU A 91 2.05 -9.35 11.36
CA LEU A 91 2.38 -7.92 11.49
C LEU A 91 3.80 -7.65 10.97
N ASP A 92 4.80 -8.42 11.38
CA ASP A 92 6.19 -8.23 10.98
C ASP A 92 6.35 -8.35 9.45
N LEU A 93 5.71 -9.34 8.83
CA LEU A 93 5.72 -9.53 7.38
C LEU A 93 5.05 -8.39 6.62
N ASN A 94 3.88 -7.95 7.11
CA ASN A 94 3.11 -6.88 6.48
C ASN A 94 3.69 -5.49 6.73
N THR A 95 4.59 -5.34 7.69
CA THR A 95 5.23 -4.06 8.04
C THR A 95 6.73 -4.00 7.72
N ARG A 96 7.31 -5.03 7.10
CA ARG A 96 8.75 -5.08 6.77
C ARG A 96 9.24 -3.86 5.97
N ASP A 97 8.39 -3.37 5.06
CA ASP A 97 8.71 -2.26 4.17
C ASP A 97 8.51 -0.89 4.83
N ALA A 98 8.05 -0.84 6.09
CA ALA A 98 7.72 0.41 6.77
C ALA A 98 8.90 1.38 6.84
N THR A 99 10.12 0.84 7.00
CA THR A 99 11.37 1.62 7.05
C THR A 99 11.65 2.40 5.76
N PHE A 100 11.10 1.97 4.62
CA PHE A 100 11.25 2.67 3.34
C PHE A 100 10.10 3.65 3.05
N LEU A 101 8.96 3.47 3.72
CA LEU A 101 7.72 4.18 3.40
C LEU A 101 7.38 5.29 4.40
N PHE A 102 7.94 5.22 5.61
CA PHE A 102 7.65 6.08 6.75
C PHE A 102 8.92 6.58 7.45
N ASP A 103 8.77 7.63 8.25
CA ASP A 103 9.83 8.14 9.10
C ASP A 103 10.17 7.19 10.26
N GLU A 104 11.28 7.49 10.94
CA GLU A 104 11.76 6.70 12.07
C GLU A 104 10.77 6.68 13.24
N ASN A 105 10.01 7.76 13.44
CA ASN A 105 9.04 7.87 14.53
C ASN A 105 7.87 6.92 14.33
N THR A 106 7.30 6.87 13.13
CA THR A 106 6.24 5.92 12.77
C THR A 106 6.76 4.49 12.84
N CYS A 107 8.00 4.23 12.43
CA CYS A 107 8.60 2.89 12.56
C CYS A 107 8.76 2.48 14.05
N LYS A 108 9.20 3.39 14.91
CA LYS A 108 9.27 3.17 16.36
C LYS A 108 7.89 2.95 16.97
N TYR A 109 6.88 3.68 16.47
CA TYR A 109 5.49 3.52 16.88
C TYR A 109 4.96 2.12 16.57
N ILE A 110 5.13 1.61 15.34
CA ILE A 110 4.74 0.24 14.97
C ILE A 110 5.43 -0.80 15.89
N LYS A 111 6.73 -0.63 16.15
CA LYS A 111 7.47 -1.51 17.08
C LYS A 111 6.94 -1.45 18.52
N LYS A 112 6.50 -0.27 18.98
CA LYS A 112 5.88 -0.09 20.29
C LYS A 112 4.56 -0.85 20.38
N ILE A 113 3.69 -0.73 19.37
CA ILE A 113 2.43 -1.50 19.26
C ILE A 113 2.74 -3.00 19.37
N ARG A 114 3.66 -3.50 18.54
CA ARG A 114 4.06 -4.91 18.55
C ARG A 114 4.52 -5.38 19.93
N LYS A 115 5.40 -4.61 20.58
CA LYS A 115 5.95 -4.95 21.90
C LYS A 115 4.86 -4.99 22.99
N GLU A 116 4.03 -3.96 23.06
CA GLU A 116 2.97 -3.86 24.06
C GLU A 116 1.89 -4.94 23.84
N SER A 117 1.60 -5.28 22.59
CA SER A 117 0.73 -6.42 22.25
C SER A 117 1.31 -7.76 22.66
N LEU A 118 2.61 -8.00 22.46
CA LEU A 118 3.28 -9.21 22.96
C LEU A 118 3.18 -9.32 24.49
N ASP A 119 3.35 -8.20 25.20
CA ASP A 119 3.18 -8.19 26.66
C ASP A 119 1.74 -8.58 27.06
N ILE A 120 0.72 -8.08 26.36
CA ILE A 120 -0.70 -8.44 26.61
C ILE A 120 -0.92 -9.94 26.43
N LEU A 121 -0.37 -10.51 25.36
CA LEU A 121 -0.49 -11.94 25.05
C LEU A 121 0.23 -12.79 26.11
N THR A 122 1.44 -12.37 26.51
CA THR A 122 2.24 -13.03 27.55
C THR A 122 1.52 -13.03 28.89
N ILE A 123 0.96 -11.89 29.32
CA ILE A 123 0.16 -11.82 30.55
C ILE A 123 -1.10 -12.68 30.43
N GLY A 124 -1.72 -12.73 29.26
CA GLY A 124 -2.86 -13.60 28.98
C GLY A 124 -2.53 -15.08 29.14
N HIS A 125 -1.33 -15.49 28.74
CA HIS A 125 -0.82 -16.84 28.97
C HIS A 125 -0.61 -17.12 30.47
N SER A 126 0.08 -16.23 31.20
CA SER A 126 0.28 -16.41 32.64
C SER A 126 -1.03 -16.53 33.42
N LEU A 127 -2.07 -15.77 33.03
CA LEU A 127 -3.40 -15.88 33.64
C LEU A 127 -4.09 -17.23 33.40
N ALA A 128 -3.71 -17.96 32.34
CA ALA A 128 -4.25 -19.28 32.03
C ALA A 128 -3.57 -20.42 32.82
N GLU A 129 -2.45 -20.16 33.48
CA GLU A 129 -1.76 -21.14 34.33
C GLU A 129 -2.66 -21.53 35.50
N LYS A 130 -2.78 -22.83 35.78
CA LYS A 130 -3.71 -23.37 36.78
C LYS A 130 -3.28 -23.08 38.22
N ASP A 131 -1.97 -23.10 38.47
CA ASP A 131 -1.40 -23.02 39.82
C ASP A 131 -1.13 -21.57 40.28
N LEU A 132 -1.55 -20.58 39.49
CA LEU A 132 -1.35 -19.17 39.82
C LEU A 132 -2.21 -18.76 41.03
N SER A 133 -1.58 -18.15 42.03
CA SER A 133 -2.25 -17.69 43.25
C SER A 133 -3.30 -16.61 42.93
N GLN A 134 -4.33 -16.45 43.77
CA GLN A 134 -5.34 -15.41 43.56
C GLN A 134 -4.72 -14.00 43.55
N HIS A 135 -3.74 -13.75 44.43
CA HIS A 135 -3.05 -12.47 44.48
C HIS A 135 -2.32 -12.15 43.17
N ASP A 136 -1.58 -13.12 42.61
CA ASP A 136 -0.86 -12.94 41.34
C ASP A 136 -1.84 -12.81 40.15
N ARG A 137 -2.97 -13.54 40.19
CA ARG A 137 -4.05 -13.40 39.21
C ARG A 137 -4.60 -11.98 39.17
N ASP A 138 -4.85 -11.38 40.33
CA ASP A 138 -5.38 -10.02 40.42
C ASP A 138 -4.37 -9.00 39.85
N ILE A 139 -3.09 -9.13 40.19
CA ILE A 139 -2.01 -8.29 39.65
C ILE A 139 -1.92 -8.40 38.13
N HIS A 140 -1.93 -9.62 37.60
CA HIS A 140 -1.86 -9.85 36.16
C HIS A 140 -3.10 -9.37 35.42
N ALA A 141 -4.29 -9.56 35.99
CA ALA A 141 -5.54 -9.08 35.44
C ALA A 141 -5.57 -7.55 35.35
N GLU A 142 -5.15 -6.86 36.41
CA GLU A 142 -5.06 -5.39 36.42
C GLU A 142 -4.05 -4.89 35.39
N LYS A 143 -2.86 -5.49 35.33
CA LYS A 143 -1.83 -5.14 34.35
C LYS A 143 -2.32 -5.33 32.91
N LYS A 144 -3.03 -6.43 32.65
CA LYS A 144 -3.62 -6.72 31.35
C LYS A 144 -4.70 -5.71 30.98
N ALA A 145 -5.60 -5.37 31.91
CA ALA A 145 -6.64 -4.38 31.71
C ALA A 145 -6.06 -3.02 31.33
N LYS A 146 -5.04 -2.54 32.07
CA LYS A 146 -4.33 -1.29 31.78
C LYS A 146 -3.73 -1.28 30.37
N LYS A 147 -3.06 -2.37 29.96
CA LYS A 147 -2.47 -2.48 28.61
C LYS A 147 -3.52 -2.58 27.51
N LEU A 148 -4.66 -3.26 27.73
CA LEU A 148 -5.76 -3.33 26.77
C LEU A 148 -6.44 -1.96 26.57
N ILE A 149 -6.61 -1.18 27.64
CA ILE A 149 -7.08 0.21 27.55
C ILE A 149 -6.09 1.03 26.73
N TRP A 150 -4.79 0.93 27.04
CA TRP A 150 -3.75 1.61 26.27
C TRP A 150 -3.83 1.25 24.78
N LEU A 151 -3.87 -0.05 24.43
CA LEU A 151 -3.95 -0.52 23.04
C LEU A 151 -5.22 -0.03 22.33
N THR A 152 -6.33 0.09 23.05
CA THR A 152 -7.59 0.62 22.50
C THR A 152 -7.45 2.09 22.12
N ASN A 153 -6.80 2.90 22.96
CA ASN A 153 -6.53 4.30 22.67
C ASN A 153 -5.58 4.47 21.47
N GLN A 154 -4.68 3.49 21.25
CA GLN A 154 -3.80 3.50 20.09
C GLN A 154 -4.54 3.35 18.75
N LEU A 155 -5.80 2.90 18.71
CA LEU A 155 -6.56 2.84 17.45
C LEU A 155 -6.74 4.24 16.84
N GLU A 156 -7.07 5.24 17.67
CA GLU A 156 -7.22 6.63 17.24
C GLU A 156 -5.86 7.29 17.03
N GLU A 157 -4.89 7.07 17.94
CA GLU A 157 -3.53 7.60 17.77
C GLU A 157 -2.87 7.09 16.48
N SER A 158 -3.15 5.85 16.08
CA SER A 158 -2.67 5.30 14.81
C SER A 158 -3.25 6.05 13.61
N GLN A 159 -4.51 6.49 13.65
CA GLN A 159 -5.05 7.31 12.56
C GLN A 159 -4.28 8.63 12.45
N ASN A 160 -4.02 9.27 13.59
CA ASN A 160 -3.27 10.53 13.63
C ASN A 160 -1.82 10.35 13.13
N GLU A 161 -1.12 9.32 13.61
CA GLU A 161 0.27 9.06 13.23
C GLU A 161 0.42 8.73 11.73
N PHE A 162 -0.52 7.99 11.15
CA PHE A 162 -0.46 7.63 9.73
C PHE A 162 -1.10 8.68 8.79
N SER A 163 -1.94 9.58 9.30
CA SER A 163 -2.64 10.60 8.49
C SER A 163 -1.70 11.45 7.64
N LYS A 164 -0.50 11.79 8.16
CA LYS A 164 0.53 12.56 7.44
C LYS A 164 0.99 11.90 6.14
N TYR A 165 0.79 10.60 5.98
CA TYR A 165 1.18 9.84 4.78
C TYR A 165 0.00 9.39 3.92
N LEU A 166 -1.18 9.30 4.52
CA LEU A 166 -2.43 8.83 3.87
C LEU A 166 -3.30 9.99 3.38
N ASN A 167 -3.04 11.22 3.83
CA ASN A 167 -3.63 12.39 3.22
C ASN A 167 -3.00 12.60 1.84
N LEU A 168 -3.63 12.00 0.82
CA LEU A 168 -3.52 12.42 -0.56
C LEU A 168 -4.09 13.83 -0.60
N GLY A 169 -3.26 14.84 -0.32
CA GLY A 169 -3.67 16.24 -0.30
C GLY A 169 -4.57 16.48 -1.50
N ILE A 170 -5.87 16.66 -1.25
CA ILE A 170 -6.80 17.11 -2.27
C ILE A 170 -6.16 18.39 -2.76
N LEU A 171 -5.74 18.38 -4.02
CA LEU A 171 -5.19 19.52 -4.74
C LEU A 171 -5.95 20.77 -4.30
N LYS A 172 -5.32 21.62 -3.49
CA LYS A 172 -5.74 23.01 -3.35
C LYS A 172 -5.23 23.76 -4.57
#